data_AF-A0A1L8ZD07-F1
#
_entry.id   AF-A0A1L8ZD07-F1
#
_cell.length_a   1.000
_cell.length_b   1.000
_cell.length_c   1.000
_cell.angle_alpha   90.00
_cell.angle_beta   90.00
_cell.angle_gamma   90.00
#
_symmetry.space_group_name_H-M   'P 1'
#
loop_
_entity.id
_entity.type
_entity.pdbx_description
1 polymer ?
#
loop_
_entity_poly.entity_id
_entity_poly.type
_entity_poly.pdbx_seq_one_letter_code
_entity_poly.pdbx_strand_id
1 'polypeptide(L)'
;MDSTFSGIEIGKRSLFAHKDAMNTVGHNLSNATKPGYSRQRVTMKTEIPLYAPQLNRAKKQGQLGQGIVVQSIDRVKDELLNTRIIEESHRLGYWDSQDKFISMLEDVYNEPEDQSIRKRLNDFWESWHDLANQPQGLAERKIILERGKSFCEGIRNRFHSLERIYIMANDEIKITTDEANNYIRNIANLNKQISKSQAMKDNPNDLMDARDLMVEKLGNIISVSIENKQDPNEFLIHSEGRHLVQGSIANEF
;
A
#
# COMPACT_ATOMS: atom_id res chain seq x y z
N MET A 1 -48.53 -34.25 -11.85
CA MET A 1 -49.19 -32.95 -12.07
C MET A 1 -48.17 -31.87 -11.79
N ASP A 2 -48.07 -30.87 -12.66
CA ASP A 2 -47.21 -29.72 -12.39
C ASP A 2 -47.86 -28.91 -11.25
N SER A 3 -47.10 -28.53 -10.23
CA SER A 3 -47.65 -27.84 -9.06
C SER A 3 -48.25 -26.49 -9.48
N THR A 4 -49.49 -26.22 -9.08
CA THR A 4 -50.16 -24.93 -9.30
C THR A 4 -49.41 -23.75 -8.67
N PHE A 5 -48.48 -24.01 -7.74
CA PHE A 5 -47.62 -23.00 -7.11
C PHE A 5 -46.30 -22.74 -7.86
N SER A 6 -46.00 -23.47 -8.95
CA SER A 6 -44.71 -23.35 -9.66
C SER A 6 -44.46 -21.94 -10.20
N GLY A 7 -45.48 -21.26 -10.72
CA GLY A 7 -45.35 -19.87 -11.21
C GLY A 7 -45.08 -18.87 -10.08
N ILE A 8 -45.72 -19.07 -8.93
CA ILE A 8 -45.51 -18.25 -7.73
C ILE A 8 -44.09 -18.45 -7.20
N GLU A 9 -43.58 -19.68 -7.18
CA GLU A 9 -42.21 -19.98 -6.75
C GLU A 9 -41.16 -19.35 -7.68
N ILE A 10 -41.38 -19.37 -9.00
CA ILE A 10 -40.52 -18.68 -9.98
C ILE A 10 -40.53 -17.17 -9.73
N GLY A 11 -41.71 -16.57 -9.50
CA GLY A 11 -41.84 -15.15 -9.15
C GLY A 11 -41.11 -14.80 -7.85
N LYS A 12 -41.25 -15.63 -6.81
CA LYS A 12 -40.56 -15.49 -5.52
C LYS A 12 -39.05 -15.49 -5.68
N ARG A 13 -38.50 -16.48 -6.40
CA ARG A 13 -37.05 -16.58 -6.66
C ARG A 13 -36.52 -15.38 -7.43
N SER A 14 -37.25 -14.93 -8.45
CA SER A 14 -36.90 -13.74 -9.23
C SER A 14 -36.87 -12.48 -8.36
N LEU A 15 -37.87 -12.30 -7.48
CA LEU A 15 -37.91 -11.16 -6.56
C LEU A 15 -36.75 -11.18 -5.57
N PHE A 16 -36.41 -12.35 -5.00
CA PHE A 16 -35.25 -12.47 -4.11
C PHE A 16 -33.93 -12.19 -4.82
N ALA A 17 -33.72 -12.73 -6.02
CA ALA A 17 -32.50 -12.47 -6.79
C ALA A 17 -32.33 -10.97 -7.11
N HIS A 18 -33.41 -10.29 -7.51
CA HIS A 18 -33.36 -8.85 -7.77
C HIS A 18 -33.26 -8.01 -6.49
N LYS A 19 -33.82 -8.46 -5.36
CA LYS A 19 -33.60 -7.84 -4.05
C LYS A 19 -32.12 -7.87 -3.69
N ASP A 20 -31.46 -9.02 -3.86
CA ASP A 20 -30.02 -9.13 -3.59
C ASP A 20 -29.20 -8.23 -4.51
N ALA A 21 -29.55 -8.15 -5.80
CA ALA A 21 -28.93 -7.21 -6.73
C ALA A 21 -29.10 -5.74 -6.30
N MET A 22 -30.28 -5.34 -5.83
CA MET A 22 -30.51 -3.99 -5.31
C MET A 22 -29.72 -3.73 -4.01
N ASN A 23 -29.62 -4.73 -3.12
CA ASN A 23 -28.78 -4.63 -1.93
C ASN A 23 -27.30 -4.43 -2.31
N THR A 24 -26.79 -5.17 -3.30
CA THR A 24 -25.42 -4.98 -3.81
C THR A 24 -25.21 -3.60 -4.44
N VAL A 25 -26.22 -3.04 -5.13
CA VAL A 25 -26.17 -1.65 -5.62
C VAL A 25 -26.07 -0.68 -4.46
N GLY A 26 -26.88 -0.85 -3.40
CA GLY A 26 -26.82 -0.04 -2.19
C GLY A 26 -25.47 -0.16 -1.46
N HIS A 27 -24.90 -1.36 -1.42
CA HIS A 27 -23.57 -1.62 -0.85
C HIS A 27 -22.47 -0.91 -1.65
N ASN A 28 -22.50 -1.02 -2.97
CA ASN A 28 -21.57 -0.33 -3.87
C ASN A 28 -21.66 1.19 -3.71
N LEU A 29 -22.87 1.74 -3.67
CA LEU A 29 -23.07 3.19 -3.53
C LEU A 29 -22.54 3.70 -2.19
N SER A 30 -22.83 2.98 -1.10
CA SER A 30 -22.37 3.34 0.24
C SER A 30 -20.85 3.29 0.39
N ASN A 31 -20.18 2.38 -0.32
CA ASN A 31 -18.72 2.20 -0.25
C ASN A 31 -17.96 2.85 -1.41
N ALA A 32 -18.62 3.59 -2.30
CA ALA A 32 -17.99 4.15 -3.50
C ALA A 32 -16.80 5.08 -3.20
N THR A 33 -16.79 5.73 -2.04
CA THR A 33 -15.71 6.62 -1.59
C THR A 33 -14.68 5.95 -0.68
N LYS A 34 -14.89 4.69 -0.30
CA LYS A 34 -13.99 3.96 0.60
C LYS A 34 -12.75 3.51 -0.18
N PRO A 35 -11.53 3.91 0.25
CA PRO A 35 -10.30 3.46 -0.39
C PRO A 35 -10.18 1.93 -0.40
N GLY A 36 -9.70 1.37 -1.50
CA GLY A 36 -9.54 -0.07 -1.68
C GLY A 36 -10.83 -0.85 -1.95
N TYR A 37 -12.01 -0.20 -1.98
CA TYR A 37 -13.26 -0.89 -2.30
C TYR A 37 -13.36 -1.24 -3.78
N SER A 38 -13.72 -2.50 -4.08
CA SER A 38 -14.02 -2.95 -5.43
C SER A 38 -15.53 -3.05 -5.66
N ARG A 39 -15.98 -2.68 -6.86
CA ARG A 39 -17.39 -2.83 -7.22
C ARG A 39 -17.76 -4.31 -7.23
N GLN A 40 -18.82 -4.66 -6.52
CA GLN A 40 -19.37 -6.00 -6.52
C GLN A 40 -20.48 -6.15 -7.58
N ARG A 41 -20.51 -7.29 -8.27
CA ARG A 41 -21.50 -7.62 -9.31
C ARG A 41 -22.16 -8.95 -8.97
N VAL A 42 -23.50 -8.94 -8.95
CA VAL A 42 -24.30 -10.15 -8.81
C VAL A 42 -24.35 -10.89 -10.14
N THR A 43 -23.88 -12.13 -10.13
CA THR A 43 -24.01 -13.05 -11.25
C THR A 43 -25.28 -13.89 -11.03
N MET A 44 -26.27 -13.74 -11.89
CA MET A 44 -27.50 -14.54 -11.85
C MET A 44 -27.39 -15.69 -12.84
N LYS A 45 -27.91 -16.86 -12.46
CA LYS A 45 -28.02 -18.02 -13.36
C LYS A 45 -29.46 -18.54 -13.37
N THR A 46 -29.81 -19.23 -14.45
CA THR A 46 -31.05 -20.00 -14.50
C THR A 46 -30.96 -21.18 -13.53
N GLU A 47 -32.02 -21.37 -12.74
CA GLU A 47 -32.12 -22.52 -11.84
C GLU A 47 -32.27 -23.84 -12.63
N ILE A 48 -31.80 -24.94 -12.05
CA ILE A 48 -31.79 -26.26 -12.68
C ILE A 48 -33.24 -26.62 -13.07
N PRO A 49 -33.52 -27.01 -14.33
CA PRO A 49 -34.88 -27.36 -14.74
C PRO A 49 -35.39 -28.61 -14.02
N LEU A 50 -36.72 -28.75 -13.90
CA LEU A 50 -37.39 -29.85 -13.16
C LEU A 50 -37.01 -31.27 -13.63
N TYR A 51 -36.49 -31.41 -14.86
CA TYR A 51 -36.07 -32.69 -15.41
C TYR A 51 -34.67 -32.60 -16.01
N ALA A 52 -33.76 -33.43 -15.49
CA ALA A 52 -32.49 -33.71 -16.16
C ALA A 52 -32.74 -34.53 -17.44
N PRO A 53 -31.95 -34.36 -18.50
CA PRO A 53 -32.04 -35.18 -19.70
C PRO A 53 -31.55 -36.61 -19.41
N GLN A 54 -32.45 -37.48 -18.94
CA GLN A 54 -32.18 -38.88 -18.64
C GLN A 54 -33.09 -39.79 -19.49
N LEU A 55 -32.58 -40.99 -19.83
CA LEU A 55 -33.29 -42.00 -20.64
C LEU A 55 -34.65 -42.42 -20.06
N ASN A 56 -34.81 -42.37 -18.73
CA ASN A 56 -36.03 -42.78 -18.03
C ASN A 56 -36.98 -41.60 -17.70
N ARG A 57 -36.82 -40.42 -18.33
CA ARG A 57 -37.67 -39.27 -18.01
C ARG A 57 -39.11 -39.46 -18.49
N ALA A 58 -40.06 -38.83 -17.79
CA ALA A 58 -41.44 -38.72 -18.26
C ALA A 58 -41.45 -38.00 -19.63
N LYS A 59 -42.10 -38.59 -20.65
CA LYS A 59 -42.25 -38.03 -22.01
C LYS A 59 -43.21 -36.82 -22.02
N LYS A 60 -42.85 -35.73 -21.34
CA LYS A 60 -43.54 -34.44 -21.39
C LYS A 60 -42.81 -33.46 -22.32
N GLN A 61 -43.54 -32.46 -22.83
CA GLN A 61 -42.95 -31.38 -23.64
C GLN A 61 -42.03 -30.49 -22.78
N GLY A 62 -40.76 -30.40 -23.17
CA GLY A 62 -39.80 -29.37 -22.73
C GLY A 62 -39.11 -29.55 -21.38
N GLN A 63 -37.94 -28.91 -21.22
CA GLN A 63 -37.36 -28.60 -19.92
C GLN A 63 -38.08 -27.36 -19.37
N LEU A 64 -38.89 -27.53 -18.32
CA LEU A 64 -39.50 -26.40 -17.62
C LEU A 64 -38.43 -25.69 -16.78
N GLY A 65 -38.14 -24.44 -17.13
CA GLY A 65 -37.21 -23.59 -16.38
C GLY A 65 -37.75 -23.23 -15.01
N GLN A 66 -36.88 -23.18 -14.00
CA GLN A 66 -37.23 -22.94 -12.60
C GLN A 66 -36.98 -21.49 -12.13
N GLY A 67 -36.89 -20.54 -13.08
CA GLY A 67 -36.58 -19.14 -12.82
C GLY A 67 -35.08 -18.88 -12.71
N ILE A 68 -34.73 -17.79 -12.01
CA ILE A 68 -33.35 -17.36 -11.78
C ILE A 68 -32.97 -17.48 -10.30
N VAL A 69 -31.68 -17.65 -10.04
CA VAL A 69 -31.08 -17.56 -8.70
C VAL A 69 -29.75 -16.81 -8.78
N VAL A 70 -29.33 -16.26 -7.64
CA VAL A 70 -27.99 -15.69 -7.50
C VAL A 70 -26.98 -16.83 -7.48
N GLN A 71 -26.03 -16.80 -8.40
CA GLN A 71 -24.91 -17.75 -8.45
C GLN A 71 -23.79 -17.31 -7.50
N SER A 72 -23.40 -16.05 -7.58
CA SER A 72 -22.29 -15.46 -6.85
C SER A 72 -22.42 -13.93 -6.84
N ILE A 73 -21.77 -13.31 -5.88
CA ILE A 73 -21.50 -11.88 -5.86
C ILE A 73 -19.99 -11.75 -5.97
N ASP A 74 -19.51 -11.23 -7.09
CA ASP A 74 -18.08 -11.22 -7.43
C ASP A 74 -17.55 -9.80 -7.49
N ARG A 75 -16.28 -9.62 -7.11
CA ARG A 75 -15.56 -8.36 -7.29
C ARG A 75 -15.29 -8.11 -8.77
N VAL A 76 -15.44 -6.86 -9.20
CA VAL A 76 -15.07 -6.40 -10.54
C VAL A 76 -13.74 -5.66 -10.41
N LYS A 77 -12.66 -6.33 -10.81
CA LYS A 77 -11.29 -5.82 -10.69
C LYS A 77 -10.48 -6.23 -11.92
N ASP A 78 -9.57 -5.37 -12.34
CA ASP A 78 -8.53 -5.68 -13.32
C ASP A 78 -7.24 -6.00 -12.55
N GLU A 79 -6.87 -7.28 -12.52
CA GLU A 79 -5.68 -7.73 -11.78
C GLU A 79 -4.38 -7.21 -12.41
N LEU A 80 -4.33 -7.04 -13.74
CA LEU A 80 -3.14 -6.53 -14.43
C LEU A 80 -2.93 -5.05 -14.11
N LEU A 81 -4.01 -4.26 -14.09
CA LEU A 81 -3.94 -2.88 -13.65
C LEU A 81 -3.52 -2.78 -12.18
N ASN A 82 -4.04 -3.64 -11.32
CA ASN A 82 -3.70 -3.65 -9.90
C ASN A 82 -2.22 -3.96 -9.65
N THR A 83 -1.66 -4.95 -10.36
CA THR A 83 -0.22 -5.24 -10.28
C THR A 83 0.60 -4.03 -10.69
N ARG A 84 0.23 -3.34 -11.78
CA ARG A 84 0.91 -2.12 -12.21
C ARG A 84 0.82 -0.99 -11.20
N ILE A 85 -0.34 -0.81 -10.56
CA ILE A 85 -0.50 0.19 -9.50
C ILE A 85 0.50 -0.09 -8.38
N ILE A 86 0.61 -1.33 -7.91
CA ILE A 86 1.54 -1.69 -6.83
C ILE A 86 3.01 -1.42 -7.22
N GLU A 87 3.40 -1.79 -8.44
CA GLU A 87 4.76 -1.54 -8.96
C GLU A 87 5.08 -0.05 -9.07
N GLU A 88 4.15 0.75 -9.59
CA GLU A 88 4.30 2.18 -9.77
C GLU A 88 4.29 2.93 -8.43
N SER A 89 3.45 2.50 -7.48
CA SER A 89 3.40 3.12 -6.16
C SER A 89 4.68 2.86 -5.35
N HIS A 90 5.31 1.69 -5.49
CA HIS A 90 6.66 1.46 -4.96
C HIS A 90 7.67 2.46 -5.54
N ARG A 91 7.64 2.66 -6.86
CA ARG A 91 8.56 3.60 -7.52
C ARG A 91 8.32 5.03 -7.06
N LEU A 92 7.06 5.43 -6.88
CA LEU A 92 6.72 6.74 -6.34
C LEU A 92 7.24 6.90 -4.90
N GLY A 93 6.97 5.94 -4.01
CA GLY A 93 7.44 5.96 -2.63
C GLY A 93 8.97 6.05 -2.51
N TYR A 94 9.69 5.34 -3.39
CA TYR A 94 11.16 5.44 -3.46
C TYR A 94 11.63 6.87 -3.76
N TRP A 95 11.07 7.52 -4.79
CA TRP A 95 11.47 8.87 -5.18
C TRP A 95 11.02 9.92 -4.15
N ASP A 96 9.83 9.79 -3.58
CA ASP A 96 9.34 10.70 -2.53
C ASP A 96 10.23 10.66 -1.29
N SER A 97 10.68 9.46 -0.88
CA SER A 97 11.62 9.31 0.23
C SER A 97 12.97 9.96 -0.08
N GLN A 98 13.47 9.76 -1.30
CA GLN A 98 14.75 10.30 -1.72
C GLN A 98 14.72 11.84 -1.82
N ASP A 99 13.67 12.40 -2.43
CA ASP A 99 13.43 13.83 -2.56
C ASP A 99 13.44 14.51 -1.17
N LYS A 100 12.66 13.97 -0.23
CA LYS A 100 12.57 14.47 1.15
C LYS A 100 13.95 14.64 1.80
N PHE A 101 14.83 13.64 1.71
CA PHE A 101 16.15 13.71 2.33
C PHE A 101 17.14 14.57 1.54
N ILE A 102 17.04 14.59 0.21
CA ILE A 102 17.85 15.47 -0.64
C ILE A 102 17.51 16.93 -0.35
N SER A 103 16.23 17.31 -0.25
CA SER A 103 15.83 18.67 0.09
C SER A 103 16.38 19.11 1.46
N MET A 104 16.38 18.22 2.46
CA MET A 104 16.99 18.53 3.76
C MET A 104 18.51 18.74 3.65
N LEU A 105 19.19 17.98 2.78
CA LEU A 105 20.61 18.20 2.52
C LEU A 105 20.86 19.53 1.81
N GLU A 106 20.03 19.87 0.82
CA GLU A 106 20.11 21.14 0.10
C GLU A 106 19.96 22.32 1.07
N ASP A 107 19.02 22.26 2.02
CA ASP A 107 18.84 23.28 3.05
C ASP A 107 20.09 23.47 3.94
N VAL A 108 20.86 22.41 4.20
CA VAL A 108 22.12 22.52 4.95
C VAL A 108 23.20 23.26 4.15
N TYR A 109 23.19 23.16 2.83
CA TYR A 109 24.14 23.83 1.94
C TYR A 109 23.66 25.19 1.44
N ASN A 110 22.38 25.51 1.61
CA ASN A 110 21.76 26.78 1.23
C ASN A 110 22.13 27.91 2.21
N GLU A 111 23.42 28.22 2.29
CA GLU A 111 23.97 29.24 3.16
C GLU A 111 23.90 30.63 2.48
N PRO A 112 23.39 31.68 3.17
CA PRO A 112 23.54 33.06 2.70
C PRO A 112 25.01 33.43 2.52
N GLU A 113 25.34 34.19 1.47
CA GLU A 113 26.72 34.51 1.10
C GLU A 113 27.51 35.11 2.27
N ASP A 114 26.89 36.01 3.04
CA ASP A 114 27.46 36.71 4.19
C ASP A 114 27.78 35.83 5.39
N GLN A 115 27.15 34.65 5.51
CA GLN A 115 27.35 33.73 6.63
C GLN A 115 28.00 32.40 6.22
N SER A 116 28.33 32.28 4.94
CA SER A 116 28.86 31.04 4.37
C SER A 116 30.17 30.61 5.01
N ILE A 117 30.41 29.30 5.04
CA ILE A 117 31.69 28.74 5.50
C ILE A 117 32.86 29.26 4.67
N ARG A 118 32.64 29.52 3.37
CA ARG A 118 33.62 30.15 2.48
C ARG A 118 33.97 31.56 2.96
N LYS A 119 32.97 32.39 3.28
CA LYS A 119 33.21 33.74 3.80
C LYS A 119 33.96 33.71 5.13
N ARG A 120 33.57 32.84 6.06
CA ARG A 120 34.27 32.66 7.34
C ARG A 120 35.73 32.21 7.17
N LEU A 121 36.01 31.34 6.19
CA LEU A 121 37.37 30.93 5.84
C LEU A 121 38.18 32.10 5.26
N ASN A 122 37.58 32.89 4.36
CA ASN A 122 38.23 34.08 3.81
C ASN A 122 38.55 35.10 4.91
N ASP A 123 37.60 35.38 5.80
CA ASP A 123 37.80 36.31 6.92
C ASP A 123 38.92 35.81 7.83
N PHE A 124 38.97 34.51 8.11
CA PHE A 124 40.05 33.90 8.90
C PHE A 124 41.42 34.05 8.21
N TRP A 125 41.51 33.89 6.89
CA TRP A 125 42.75 34.14 6.16
C TRP A 125 43.14 35.62 6.13
N GLU A 126 42.17 36.52 5.97
CA GLU A 126 42.41 37.97 6.03
C GLU A 126 42.99 38.39 7.39
N SER A 127 42.53 37.81 8.50
CA SER A 127 43.09 38.19 9.80
C SER A 127 44.52 37.71 10.01
N TRP A 128 44.93 36.62 9.37
CA TRP A 128 46.34 36.22 9.30
C TRP A 128 47.18 37.21 8.50
N HIS A 129 46.64 37.75 7.41
CA HIS A 129 47.31 38.80 6.64
C HIS A 129 47.48 40.08 7.48
N ASP A 130 46.45 40.50 8.21
CA ASP A 130 46.50 41.69 9.07
C ASP A 130 47.56 41.53 10.17
N LEU A 131 47.64 40.37 10.83
CA LEU A 131 48.68 40.10 11.82
C LEU A 131 50.09 40.08 11.21
N ALA A 132 50.26 39.57 9.99
CA ALA A 132 51.55 39.59 9.31
C ALA A 132 52.05 41.03 9.07
N ASN A 133 51.14 41.96 8.78
CA ASN A 133 51.44 43.38 8.66
C ASN A 133 51.74 44.05 10.01
N GLN A 134 51.14 43.58 11.12
CA GLN A 134 51.32 44.14 12.47
C GLN A 134 51.53 43.06 13.57
N PRO A 135 52.71 42.42 13.64
CA PRO A 135 52.91 41.23 14.49
C PRO A 135 52.85 41.48 16.01
N GLN A 136 53.12 42.72 16.45
CA GLN A 136 53.09 43.13 17.85
C GLN A 136 51.70 43.59 18.32
N GLY A 137 50.74 43.69 17.40
CA GLY A 137 49.40 44.17 17.68
C GLY A 137 48.56 43.15 18.45
N LEU A 138 48.10 43.54 19.64
CA LEU A 138 47.25 42.68 20.49
C LEU A 138 45.83 42.53 19.94
N ALA A 139 45.33 43.53 19.21
CA ALA A 139 44.00 43.51 18.62
C ALA A 139 43.92 42.48 17.47
N GLU A 140 44.92 42.46 16.60
CA GLU A 140 45.07 41.58 15.44
C GLU A 140 45.13 40.11 15.89
N ARG A 141 45.91 39.82 16.95
CA ARG A 141 45.96 38.49 17.57
C ARG A 141 44.60 38.04 18.11
N LYS A 142 43.82 38.96 18.72
CA LYS A 142 42.47 38.66 19.21
C LYS A 142 41.49 38.41 18.07
N ILE A 143 41.58 39.19 16.98
CA ILE A 143 40.73 39.05 15.79
C ILE A 143 40.94 37.69 15.12
N ILE A 144 42.17 37.22 14.98
CA ILE A 144 42.45 35.86 14.46
C ILE A 144 41.74 34.80 15.30
N LEU A 145 41.86 34.88 16.62
CA LEU A 145 41.25 33.90 17.51
C LEU A 145 39.72 33.86 17.34
N GLU A 146 39.07 35.02 17.29
CA GLU A 146 37.61 35.11 17.13
C GLU A 146 37.15 34.65 15.74
N ARG A 147 37.84 35.03 14.67
CA ARG A 147 37.52 34.56 13.31
C ARG A 147 37.78 33.06 13.15
N GLY A 148 38.83 32.52 13.79
CA GLY A 148 39.12 31.09 13.82
C GLY A 148 38.05 30.30 14.57
N LYS A 149 37.58 30.80 15.72
CA LYS A 149 36.43 30.21 16.44
C LYS A 149 35.18 30.21 15.56
N SER A 150 34.86 31.34 14.94
CA SER A 150 33.70 31.50 14.06
C SER A 150 33.72 30.52 12.87
N PHE A 151 34.88 30.31 12.25
CA PHE A 151 35.06 29.33 11.18
C PHE A 151 34.86 27.88 11.67
N CYS A 152 35.51 27.51 12.78
CA CYS A 152 35.36 26.19 13.39
C CYS A 152 33.91 25.91 13.83
N GLU A 153 33.22 26.91 14.37
CA GLU A 153 31.82 26.82 14.75
C GLU A 153 30.92 26.60 13.52
N GLY A 154 31.15 27.31 12.42
CA GLY A 154 30.44 27.10 11.16
C GLY A 154 30.58 25.65 10.66
N ILE A 155 31.80 25.11 10.64
CA ILE A 155 32.04 23.70 10.28
C ILE A 155 31.30 22.75 11.22
N ARG A 156 31.39 22.98 12.54
CA ARG A 156 30.77 22.12 13.55
C ARG A 156 29.24 22.13 13.41
N ASN A 157 28.64 23.29 13.19
CA ASN A 157 27.20 23.43 12.99
C ASN A 157 26.73 22.69 11.73
N ARG A 158 27.50 22.75 10.64
CA ARG A 158 27.21 21.97 9.43
C ARG A 158 27.32 20.48 9.68
N PHE A 159 28.40 20.03 10.33
CA PHE A 159 28.56 18.62 10.72
C PHE A 159 27.36 18.12 11.53
N HIS A 160 26.96 18.83 12.58
CA HIS A 160 25.81 18.43 13.39
C HIS A 160 24.49 18.45 12.62
N SER A 161 24.35 19.30 11.61
CA SER A 161 23.15 19.33 10.77
C SER A 161 23.07 18.11 9.87
N LEU A 162 24.19 17.71 9.25
CA LEU A 162 24.28 16.46 8.49
C LEU A 162 24.10 15.22 9.39
N GLU A 163 24.68 15.25 10.59
CA GLU A 163 24.52 14.18 11.59
C GLU A 163 23.05 14.00 12.01
N ARG A 164 22.30 15.09 12.20
CA ARG A 164 20.86 15.03 12.48
C ARG A 164 20.08 14.39 11.34
N ILE A 165 20.36 14.76 10.09
CA ILE A 165 19.71 14.17 8.91
C ILE A 165 20.01 12.65 8.84
N TYR A 166 21.26 12.26 9.10
CA TYR A 166 21.65 10.85 9.15
C TYR A 166 20.90 10.08 10.24
N ILE A 167 20.76 10.64 11.45
CA ILE A 167 20.00 10.02 12.55
C ILE A 167 18.52 9.91 12.16
N MET A 168 17.93 10.97 11.61
CA MET A 168 16.53 10.98 11.16
C MET A 168 16.25 9.91 10.09
N ALA A 169 17.16 9.73 9.13
CA ALA A 169 17.05 8.68 8.12
C ALA A 169 17.06 7.28 8.75
N ASN A 170 17.95 7.04 9.71
CA ASN A 170 18.01 5.76 10.42
C ASN A 170 16.75 5.50 11.27
N ASP A 171 16.19 6.52 11.89
CA ASP A 171 14.96 6.37 12.67
C ASP A 171 13.74 6.16 11.77
N GLU A 172 13.69 6.81 10.59
CA GLU A 172 12.66 6.56 9.58
C GLU A 172 12.72 5.12 9.04
N ILE A 173 13.91 4.56 8.85
CA ILE A 173 14.07 3.13 8.48
C ILE A 173 13.45 2.21 9.54
N LYS A 174 13.65 2.48 10.83
CA LYS A 174 13.05 1.67 11.91
C LYS A 174 11.53 1.76 11.88
N ILE A 175 10.99 2.98 11.80
CA ILE A 175 9.53 3.23 11.77
C ILE A 175 8.89 2.54 10.56
N THR A 176 9.48 2.69 9.38
CA THR A 176 8.98 2.08 8.14
C THR A 176 9.09 0.55 8.16
N THR A 177 10.13 0.00 8.77
CA THR A 177 10.26 -1.45 8.99
C THR A 177 9.16 -1.98 9.91
N ASP A 178 8.88 -1.29 11.02
CA ASP A 178 7.79 -1.64 11.94
C ASP A 178 6.42 -1.54 11.26
N GLU A 179 6.22 -0.52 10.43
CA GLU A 179 5.01 -0.34 9.63
C GLU A 179 4.85 -1.47 8.59
N ALA A 180 5.91 -1.83 7.87
CA ALA A 180 5.92 -2.95 6.94
C ALA A 180 5.58 -4.27 7.66
N ASN A 181 6.18 -4.54 8.82
CA ASN A 181 5.88 -5.71 9.65
C ASN A 181 4.41 -5.73 10.11
N ASN A 182 3.83 -4.58 10.46
CA ASN A 182 2.41 -4.46 10.76
C ASN A 182 1.52 -4.84 9.57
N TYR A 183 1.83 -4.34 8.35
CA TYR A 183 1.09 -4.73 7.15
C TYR A 183 1.21 -6.22 6.84
N ILE A 184 2.42 -6.78 6.94
CA ILE A 184 2.68 -8.22 6.74
C ILE A 184 1.82 -9.07 7.70
N ARG A 185 1.78 -8.73 9.00
CA ARG A 185 0.91 -9.41 9.98
C ARG A 185 -0.57 -9.28 9.64
N ASN A 186 -1.03 -8.09 9.26
CA ASN A 186 -2.43 -7.83 8.92
C ASN A 186 -2.85 -8.64 7.68
N ILE A 187 -2.00 -8.71 6.66
CA ILE A 187 -2.24 -9.51 5.45
C ILE A 187 -2.36 -10.99 5.81
N ALA A 188 -1.44 -11.53 6.63
CA ALA A 188 -1.49 -12.93 7.05
C ALA A 188 -2.77 -13.25 7.86
N ASN A 189 -3.22 -12.34 8.72
CA ASN A 189 -4.48 -12.49 9.45
C ASN A 189 -5.69 -12.44 8.51
N LEU A 190 -5.71 -11.53 7.54
CA LEU A 190 -6.77 -11.45 6.52
C LEU A 190 -6.82 -12.72 5.68
N ASN A 191 -5.67 -13.26 5.26
CA ASN A 191 -5.60 -14.56 4.55
C ASN A 191 -6.22 -15.70 5.37
N LYS A 192 -5.97 -15.73 6.69
CA LYS A 192 -6.60 -16.71 7.59
C LYS A 192 -8.13 -16.60 7.62
N GLN A 193 -8.66 -15.38 7.62
CA GLN A 193 -10.11 -15.14 7.62
C GLN A 193 -10.73 -15.47 6.25
N ILE A 194 -10.07 -15.08 5.17
CA ILE A 194 -10.48 -15.38 3.78
C ILE A 194 -10.55 -16.89 3.57
N SER A 195 -9.48 -17.62 3.93
CA SER A 195 -9.43 -19.09 3.82
C SER A 195 -10.55 -19.78 4.61
N LYS A 196 -10.86 -19.31 5.83
CA LYS A 196 -12.00 -19.81 6.62
C LYS A 196 -13.36 -19.58 5.96
N SER A 197 -13.59 -18.38 5.43
CA SER A 197 -14.86 -18.03 4.77
C SER A 197 -15.04 -18.84 3.47
N GLN A 198 -13.98 -18.98 2.68
CA GLN A 198 -14.00 -19.80 1.46
C GLN A 198 -14.17 -21.29 1.74
N ALA A 199 -13.62 -21.80 2.85
CA ALA A 199 -13.88 -23.17 3.30
C ALA A 199 -15.36 -23.41 3.63
N MET A 200 -16.09 -22.35 4.03
CA MET A 200 -17.55 -22.38 4.21
C MET A 200 -18.34 -22.15 2.91
N LYS A 201 -17.66 -22.09 1.76
CA LYS A 201 -18.21 -21.80 0.41
C LYS A 201 -18.81 -20.39 0.28
N ASP A 202 -18.35 -19.47 1.10
CA ASP A 202 -18.71 -18.06 1.01
C ASP A 202 -17.69 -17.28 0.16
N ASN A 203 -18.06 -16.09 -0.32
CA ASN A 203 -17.17 -15.22 -1.10
C ASN A 203 -16.83 -13.94 -0.31
N PRO A 204 -15.72 -13.92 0.44
CA PRO A 204 -15.38 -12.82 1.36
C PRO A 204 -14.81 -11.59 0.65
N ASN A 205 -15.60 -10.97 -0.23
CA ASN A 205 -15.18 -9.85 -1.08
C ASN A 205 -14.55 -8.70 -0.28
N ASP A 206 -15.17 -8.28 0.83
CA ASP A 206 -14.68 -7.15 1.62
C ASP A 206 -13.37 -7.47 2.36
N LEU A 207 -13.14 -8.73 2.75
CA LEU A 207 -11.86 -9.14 3.35
C LEU A 207 -10.75 -9.17 2.29
N MET A 208 -11.08 -9.60 1.07
CA MET A 208 -10.13 -9.57 -0.04
C MET A 208 -9.78 -8.12 -0.41
N ASP A 209 -10.75 -7.20 -0.40
CA ASP A 209 -10.50 -5.76 -0.63
C ASP A 209 -9.62 -5.16 0.47
N ALA A 210 -9.91 -5.48 1.74
CA ALA A 210 -9.07 -5.06 2.86
C ALA A 210 -7.64 -5.59 2.74
N ARG A 211 -7.47 -6.84 2.29
CA ARG A 211 -6.14 -7.44 2.07
C ARG A 211 -5.41 -6.71 0.95
N ASP A 212 -6.05 -6.54 -0.19
CA ASP A 212 -5.44 -5.90 -1.35
C ASP A 212 -5.00 -4.47 -1.03
N LEU A 213 -5.79 -3.73 -0.23
CA LEU A 213 -5.40 -2.40 0.29
C LEU A 213 -4.16 -2.45 1.20
N MET A 214 -4.04 -3.46 2.08
CA MET A 214 -2.82 -3.62 2.90
C MET A 214 -1.61 -3.95 2.04
N VAL A 215 -1.79 -4.71 0.95
CA VAL A 215 -0.71 -5.02 0.01
C VAL A 215 -0.28 -3.78 -0.77
N GLU A 216 -1.22 -2.95 -1.21
CA GLU A 216 -0.92 -1.65 -1.83
C GLU A 216 -0.12 -0.75 -0.88
N LYS A 217 -0.56 -0.63 0.38
CA LYS A 217 0.18 0.13 1.40
C LYS A 217 1.58 -0.41 1.67
N LEU A 218 1.75 -1.73 1.70
CA LEU A 218 3.06 -2.35 1.81
C LEU A 218 3.92 -2.05 0.56
N GLY A 219 3.31 -2.09 -0.62
CA GLY A 219 3.94 -1.75 -1.90
C GLY A 219 4.48 -0.32 -1.95
N ASN A 220 3.86 0.63 -1.24
CA ASN A 220 4.38 1.99 -1.13
C ASN A 220 5.69 2.09 -0.33
N ILE A 221 5.97 1.12 0.54
CA ILE A 221 7.15 1.14 1.43
C ILE A 221 8.27 0.27 0.84
N ILE A 222 7.94 -0.90 0.29
CA ILE A 222 8.90 -1.86 -0.26
C ILE A 222 8.42 -2.45 -1.58
N SER A 223 9.35 -2.95 -2.39
CA SER A 223 9.00 -3.72 -3.58
C SER A 223 8.22 -4.98 -3.19
N VAL A 224 7.03 -5.15 -3.74
CA VAL A 224 6.17 -6.31 -3.48
C VAL A 224 5.84 -7.01 -4.79
N SER A 225 6.06 -8.32 -4.81
CA SER A 225 5.57 -9.20 -5.86
C SER A 225 4.57 -10.20 -5.27
N ILE A 226 3.44 -10.34 -5.97
CA ILE A 226 2.34 -11.22 -5.55
C ILE A 226 2.30 -12.40 -6.51
N GLU A 227 2.47 -13.60 -5.96
CA GLU A 227 2.15 -14.83 -6.68
C GLU A 227 0.79 -15.34 -6.22
N ASN A 228 -0.19 -15.17 -7.09
CA ASN A 228 -1.56 -15.58 -6.82
C ASN A 228 -1.80 -16.93 -7.50
N LYS A 229 -1.49 -18.03 -6.80
CA LYS A 229 -2.01 -19.34 -7.21
C LYS A 229 -3.47 -19.44 -6.81
N GLN A 230 -4.27 -20.19 -7.56
CA GLN A 230 -5.72 -20.31 -7.37
C GLN A 230 -6.13 -20.82 -5.97
N ASP A 231 -5.19 -21.28 -5.14
CA ASP A 231 -5.41 -21.67 -3.76
C ASP A 231 -5.16 -20.49 -2.78
N PRO A 232 -6.16 -20.10 -1.97
CA PRO A 232 -6.01 -19.13 -0.88
C PRO A 232 -4.90 -19.45 0.13
N ASN A 233 -4.54 -20.73 0.26
CA ASN A 233 -3.43 -21.18 1.12
C ASN A 233 -2.05 -20.95 0.48
N GLU A 234 -2.00 -20.57 -0.80
CA GLU A 234 -0.78 -20.30 -1.56
C GLU A 234 -0.61 -18.81 -1.90
N PHE A 235 -1.41 -17.91 -1.32
CA PHE A 235 -1.22 -16.47 -1.49
C PHE A 235 0.15 -16.08 -0.95
N LEU A 236 1.07 -15.78 -1.86
CA LEU A 236 2.48 -15.57 -1.58
C LEU A 236 2.85 -14.13 -1.92
N ILE A 237 3.39 -13.45 -0.91
CA ILE A 237 4.04 -12.15 -1.07
C ILE A 237 5.53 -12.36 -0.87
N HIS A 238 6.32 -11.92 -1.83
CA HIS A 238 7.76 -11.86 -1.68
C HIS A 238 8.30 -10.48 -2.08
N SER A 239 9.44 -10.14 -1.50
CA SER A 239 10.21 -8.94 -1.79
C SER A 239 11.66 -9.35 -1.94
N GLU A 240 12.27 -9.04 -3.10
CA GLU A 240 13.67 -9.32 -3.39
C GLU A 240 14.14 -10.76 -3.08
N GLY A 241 13.25 -11.74 -3.29
CA GLY A 241 13.53 -13.17 -3.03
C GLY A 241 13.27 -13.64 -1.59
N ARG A 242 12.89 -12.76 -0.66
CA ARG A 242 12.40 -13.12 0.69
C ARG A 242 10.88 -13.27 0.68
N HIS A 243 10.39 -14.41 1.16
CA HIS A 243 8.95 -14.60 1.39
C HIS A 243 8.50 -13.85 2.64
N LEU A 244 7.61 -12.88 2.48
CA LEU A 244 7.08 -12.05 3.57
C LEU A 244 5.75 -12.60 4.10
N VAL A 245 4.89 -13.07 3.21
CA VAL A 245 3.62 -13.73 3.59
C VAL A 245 3.47 -15.00 2.79
N GLN A 246 3.17 -16.11 3.47
CA GLN A 246 2.78 -17.36 2.86
C GLN A 246 1.48 -17.85 3.48
N GLY A 247 0.36 -17.63 2.77
CA GLY A 247 -0.97 -17.91 3.29
C GLY A 247 -1.21 -17.15 4.61
N SER A 248 -1.38 -17.87 5.71
CA SER A 248 -1.59 -17.28 7.05
C SER A 248 -0.31 -17.03 7.85
N ILE A 249 0.87 -17.27 7.28
CA ILE A 249 2.16 -17.11 7.95
C ILE A 249 2.77 -15.77 7.54
N ALA A 250 3.18 -14.98 8.54
CA ALA A 250 3.91 -13.73 8.38
C ALA A 250 5.38 -13.96 8.73
N ASN A 251 6.27 -13.57 7.83
CA ASN A 251 7.73 -13.56 8.02
C ASN A 251 8.18 -12.10 8.01
N GLU A 252 8.27 -11.52 9.19
CA GLU A 252 8.70 -10.14 9.42
C GLU A 252 10.18 -9.95 9.09
N PHE A 253 10.60 -8.70 8.92
CA PHE A 253 11.98 -8.32 8.59
C PHE A 253 12.99 -8.65 9.68
#